data_AF-A0A523P014-F1
#
_entry.id   AF-A0A523P014-F1
#
_cell.length_a   1.000
_cell.length_b   1.000
_cell.length_c   1.000
_cell.angle_alpha   90.00
_cell.angle_beta   90.00
_cell.angle_gamma   90.00
#
_symmetry.space_group_name_H-M   'P 1'
#
loop_
_entity.id
_entity.type
_entity.pdbx_description
1 polymer ?
#
loop_
_entity_poly.entity_id
_entity_poly.type
_entity_poly.pdbx_seq_one_letter_code
_entity_poly.pdbx_strand_id
1 'polypeptide(L)' 'MSSAPTQLTPSQEILDAQAEIVEIFSMFDDWTDRYQYIIDLGRKLADLPSAQKIESNRLKGC' A
#
# COMPACT_ATOMS: atom_id res chain seq x y z
N MET A 1 -31.69 -6.56 -4.74
CA MET A 1 -31.12 -6.42 -3.38
C MET A 1 -29.78 -5.74 -3.55
N SER A 2 -29.75 -4.43 -3.25
CA SER A 2 -28.65 -3.51 -3.59
C SER A 2 -27.69 -3.42 -2.40
N SER A 3 -26.58 -4.14 -2.46
CA SER A 3 -25.48 -3.98 -1.52
C SER A 3 -24.77 -2.67 -1.85
N ALA A 4 -25.00 -1.63 -1.05
CA ALA A 4 -24.32 -0.34 -1.20
C ALA A 4 -22.79 -0.54 -1.12
N PRO A 5 -21.99 0.17 -1.92
CA PRO A 5 -20.54 0.10 -1.82
C PRO A 5 -20.10 0.73 -0.50
N THR A 6 -19.43 -0.04 0.36
CA THR A 6 -18.80 0.46 1.58
C THR A 6 -17.76 1.51 1.21
N GLN A 7 -18.08 2.79 1.39
CA GLN A 7 -17.12 3.87 1.21
C GLN A 7 -16.13 3.87 2.37
N LEU A 8 -14.88 3.48 2.10
CA LEU A 8 -13.77 3.63 3.02
C LEU A 8 -13.28 5.08 2.91
N THR A 9 -13.47 5.87 3.97
CA THR A 9 -12.89 7.23 4.05
C THR A 9 -11.49 7.09 4.66
N PRO A 10 -10.40 7.43 3.95
CA PRO A 10 -9.05 7.39 4.51
C PRO A 10 -8.90 8.44 5.62
N SER A 11 -8.08 8.15 6.63
CA SER A 11 -7.68 9.13 7.65
C SER A 11 -6.77 10.21 7.02
N GLN A 12 -6.65 11.36 7.69
CA GLN A 12 -5.76 12.44 7.25
C GLN A 12 -4.30 11.96 7.12
N GLU A 13 -3.84 11.13 8.04
CA GLU A 13 -2.50 10.52 8.00
C GLU A 13 -2.24 9.72 6.73
N ILE A 14 -3.25 9.01 6.20
CA ILE A 14 -3.12 8.25 4.94
C ILE A 14 -3.00 9.21 3.75
N LEU A 15 -3.75 10.31 3.75
CA LEU A 15 -3.69 11.32 2.69
C LEU A 15 -2.33 12.01 2.67
N ASP A 16 -1.80 12.35 3.84
CA ASP A 16 -0.50 12.99 3.98
C ASP A 16 0.62 12.05 3.52
N ALA A 17 0.58 10.78 3.93
CA ALA A 17 1.54 9.77 3.49
C ALA A 17 1.50 9.53 1.96
N GLN A 18 0.29 9.55 1.35
CA GLN A 18 0.16 9.46 -0.10
C GLN A 18 0.79 10.66 -0.80
N ALA A 19 0.55 11.88 -0.31
CA ALA A 19 1.13 13.09 -0.88
C ALA A 19 2.67 13.07 -0.82
N GLU A 20 3.23 12.67 0.33
CA GLU A 20 4.68 12.52 0.51
C GLU A 20 5.26 11.49 -0.49
N ILE A 21 4.62 10.32 -0.62
CA ILE A 21 5.06 9.30 -1.58
C ILE A 21 5.02 9.85 -3.02
N VAL A 22 3.95 10.55 -3.41
CA VAL A 22 3.86 11.14 -4.75
C VAL A 22 4.98 12.17 -5.00
N GLU A 23 5.26 13.02 -4.02
CA GLU A 23 6.34 14.00 -4.09
C GLU A 23 7.70 13.31 -4.28
N ILE A 24 8.01 12.29 -3.46
CA ILE A 24 9.26 11.51 -3.58
C ILE A 24 9.37 10.86 -4.96
N PHE A 25 8.29 10.26 -5.47
CA PHE A 25 8.30 9.64 -6.80
C PHE A 25 8.53 10.65 -7.93
N SER A 26 8.09 11.91 -7.76
CA SER A 26 8.29 12.98 -8.73
C SER A 26 9.76 13.42 -8.85
N MET A 27 10.58 13.14 -7.83
CA MET A 27 12.02 13.42 -7.83
C MET A 27 12.84 12.37 -8.58
N PHE A 28 12.27 11.19 -8.84
CA PHE A 28 12.97 10.13 -9.57
C PHE A 28 12.82 10.33 -11.08
N ASP A 29 13.96 10.56 -11.74
CA ASP A 29 14.07 10.63 -13.20
C ASP A 29 14.12 9.23 -13.85
N ASP A 30 14.70 8.24 -13.19
CA ASP A 30 14.73 6.84 -13.64
C ASP A 30 13.56 6.03 -13.05
N TRP A 31 12.96 5.22 -13.90
CA TRP A 31 11.96 4.23 -13.54
C TRP A 31 12.51 3.12 -12.65
N THR A 32 13.78 2.75 -12.81
CA THR A 32 14.42 1.71 -11.99
C THR A 32 14.45 2.13 -10.51
N ASP A 33 14.72 3.40 -10.24
CA ASP A 33 14.76 3.94 -8.87
C ASP A 33 13.38 3.88 -8.20
N ARG A 34 12.30 4.12 -8.96
CA ARG A 34 10.92 3.99 -8.47
C ARG A 34 10.62 2.55 -8.05
N TYR A 35 11.04 1.58 -8.84
CA TYR A 35 10.86 0.16 -8.50
C TYR A 35 11.65 -0.23 -7.25
N GLN A 36 12.91 0.20 -7.16
CA GLN A 36 13.74 -0.09 -6.00
C GLN A 36 13.12 0.50 -4.73
N TYR A 37 12.60 1.73 -4.82
CA TYR A 37 11.91 2.37 -3.70
C TYR A 37 10.67 1.60 -3.25
N ILE A 38 9.85 1.06 -4.16
CA ILE A 38 8.69 0.20 -3.79
C ILE A 38 9.15 -1.04 -3.03
N ILE A 39 10.22 -1.70 -3.48
CA ILE A 39 10.77 -2.88 -2.82
C ILE A 39 11.23 -2.53 -1.40
N ASP A 40 11.90 -1.40 -1.23
CA ASP A 40 12.42 -0.98 0.06
C ASP A 40 11.30 -0.54 1.02
N LEU A 41 10.21 0.04 0.52
CA LEU A 41 9.00 0.25 1.31
C LEU A 41 8.40 -1.07 1.80
N GLY A 42 8.30 -2.07 0.92
CA GLY A 42 7.81 -3.41 1.29
C GLY A 42 8.67 -4.09 2.36
N ARG A 43 10.00 -3.93 2.29
CA ARG A 43 10.94 -4.48 3.27
C ARG A 43 10.85 -3.84 4.65
N LYS A 44 10.36 -2.60 4.74
CA LYS A 44 10.18 -1.87 6.01
C LYS A 44 8.91 -2.29 6.76
N LEU A 45 7.99 -3.00 6.10
CA LEU A 45 6.75 -3.44 6.74
C LEU A 45 7.05 -4.48 7.82
N ALA A 46 6.26 -4.40 8.90
CA ALA A 46 6.30 -5.41 9.95
C ALA A 46 5.85 -6.77 9.40
N ASP A 47 6.45 -7.84 9.93
CA ASP A 47 6.05 -9.20 9.59
C ASP A 47 4.58 -9.42 9.93
N LEU A 48 3.84 -10.01 8.98
CA LEU A 48 2.45 -10.38 9.19
C LEU A 48 2.38 -11.49 10.27
N PRO A 49 1.64 -11.29 11.38
CA PRO A 49 1.46 -12.30 12.41
C PRO A 49 0.94 -13.62 11.82
N SER A 50 1.45 -14.76 12.32
CA SER A 50 1.03 -16.08 11.83
C SER A 50 -0.48 -16.31 11.94
N ALA A 51 -1.10 -15.80 13.01
CA ALA A 51 -2.56 -15.86 13.21
C ALA A 51 -3.37 -15.14 12.12
N GLN A 52 -2.77 -14.18 11.41
CA GLN A 52 -3.41 -13.45 10.31
C GLN A 52 -3.16 -14.08 8.93
N LYS A 53 -2.27 -15.09 8.85
CA LYS A 53 -1.98 -15.85 7.62
C LYS A 53 -3.04 -16.94 7.39
N ILE A 54 -4.31 -16.51 7.29
CA ILE A 54 -5.47 -17.37 7.07
C ILE A 54 -6.04 -17.17 5.66
N GLU A 55 -6.76 -18.18 5.16
CA GLU A 55 -7.27 -18.18 3.78
C GLU A 55 -8.23 -17.01 3.49
N SER A 56 -8.98 -16.52 4.49
CA SER A 56 -9.86 -15.36 4.33
C SER A 56 -9.09 -14.06 4.03
N ASN A 57 -7.83 -13.98 4.45
CA ASN A 57 -6.96 -12.82 4.24
C ASN A 57 -6.04 -13.01 3.01
N ARG A 58 -6.16 -14.13 2.30
CA ARG A 58 -5.35 -14.41 1.10
C ARG A 58 -5.88 -13.60 -0.08
N LEU A 59 -5.04 -12.73 -0.62
CA LEU A 59 -5.26 -12.12 -1.93
C LEU A 59 -5.00 -13.15 -3.04
N LYS A 60 -5.96 -13.32 -3.95
CA LYS A 60 -5.91 -14.29 -5.05
C LYS A 60 -5.55 -13.58 -6.35
N GLY A 61 -4.45 -14.00 -6.99
CA GLY A 61 -4.04 -13.48 -8.31
C GLY A 61 -3.23 -12.18 -8.30
N CYS A 62 -2.81 -11.71 -7.12
CA CYS A 62 -1.80 -10.65 -6.98
C CYS A 62 -0.38 -11.23 -7.05
#